data_AF-A0A427UAH6-F1
#
_entry.id   AF-A0A427UAH6-F1
#
_cell.length_a   1.000
_cell.length_b   1.000
_cell.length_c   1.000
_cell.angle_alpha   90.00
_cell.angle_beta   90.00
_cell.angle_gamma   90.00
#
_symmetry.space_group_name_H-M   'P 1'
#
loop_
_entity.id
_entity.type
_entity.pdbx_description
1 polymer ?
#
loop_
_entity_poly.entity_id
_entity_poly.type
_entity_poly.pdbx_seq_one_letter_code
_entity_poly.pdbx_strand_id
1 'polypeptide(L)' 'KADKKELQNFLKYKLASYKIPKIFEFVPELPKTISGKIRRVEIRQHNDEKEDN' A
#
# COMPACT_ATOMS: atom_id res chain seq x y z
N LYS A 1 -11.30 -8.94 8.38
CA LYS A 1 -10.03 -8.20 8.13
C LYS A 1 -9.33 -8.94 7.01
N ALA A 2 -8.79 -8.23 6.01
CA ALA A 2 -8.04 -8.90 4.94
C ALA A 2 -6.65 -9.27 5.47
N ASP A 3 -6.24 -10.53 5.31
CA ASP A 3 -4.96 -11.01 5.81
C ASP A 3 -3.85 -10.86 4.76
N LYS A 4 -2.67 -10.38 5.17
CA LYS A 4 -1.50 -10.16 4.29
C LYS A 4 -1.15 -11.39 3.45
N LYS A 5 -1.30 -12.59 4.03
CA LYS A 5 -1.02 -13.87 3.33
C LYS A 5 -2.00 -14.14 2.20
N GLU A 6 -3.28 -13.85 2.39
CA GLU A 6 -4.30 -14.03 1.36
C GLU A 6 -4.04 -13.10 0.17
N LEU A 7 -3.72 -11.84 0.46
CA LEU A 7 -3.43 -10.84 -0.57
C LEU A 7 -2.16 -11.21 -1.35
N GLN A 8 -1.11 -11.66 -0.66
CA GLN A 8 0.10 -12.16 -1.31
C GLN A 8 -0.16 -13.38 -2.18
N ASN A 9 -0.93 -14.36 -1.68
CA ASN A 9 -1.25 -15.56 -2.45
C ASN A 9 -2.08 -15.22 -3.70
N PHE A 10 -3.07 -14.33 -3.59
CA PHE A 10 -3.83 -13.85 -4.73
C PHE A 10 -2.95 -13.18 -5.81
N LEU A 11 -1.97 -12.36 -5.38
CA LEU A 11 -1.07 -11.67 -6.30
C LEU A 11 -0.05 -12.63 -6.95
N LYS A 12 0.38 -13.69 -6.27
CA LYS A 12 1.29 -14.71 -6.83
C LYS A 12 0.72 -15.42 -8.05
N TYR A 13 -0.60 -15.62 -8.13
CA TYR A 13 -1.24 -16.26 -9.28
C TYR A 13 -1.46 -15.29 -10.46
N LYS A 14 -1.46 -13.98 -10.22
CA LYS A 14 -1.79 -12.96 -11.24
C LYS A 14 -0.58 -12.18 -11.75
N LEU A 15 0.46 -12.05 -10.95
CA LEU A 15 1.63 -11.21 -11.22
C LEU A 15 2.91 -12.02 -11.10
N ALA A 16 3.92 -11.63 -11.88
CA ALA A 16 5.26 -12.14 -11.71
C ALA A 16 5.82 -11.74 -10.34
N SER A 17 6.66 -12.60 -9.75
CA SER A 17 7.15 -12.48 -8.37
C SER A 17 7.76 -11.13 -8.02
N TYR A 18 8.41 -10.46 -8.97
CA TYR A 18 9.06 -9.16 -8.74
C TYR A 18 8.10 -7.97 -8.66
N LYS A 19 6.86 -8.09 -9.17
CA LYS A 19 5.84 -7.03 -9.08
C LYS A 19 5.02 -7.10 -7.80
N ILE A 20 5.21 -8.15 -7.00
CA ILE A 20 4.47 -8.35 -5.76
C ILE A 20 5.05 -7.40 -4.71
N PRO A 21 4.24 -6.52 -4.09
CA PRO A 21 4.70 -5.65 -3.02
C PRO A 21 5.25 -6.47 -1.85
N LYS A 22 6.37 -6.04 -1.28
CA LYS A 22 6.97 -6.68 -0.08
C LYS A 22 6.25 -6.25 1.20
N ILE A 23 5.78 -5.01 1.22
CA ILE A 23 5.15 -4.36 2.37
C ILE A 23 3.68 -4.13 2.02
N PHE A 24 2.81 -4.47 2.97
CA PHE A 24 1.38 -4.19 2.89
C PHE A 24 1.00 -3.48 4.18
N GLU A 25 0.54 -2.25 4.03
CA GLU A 25 0.03 -1.46 5.13
C GLU A 25 -1.47 -1.22 4.93
N PHE A 26 -2.24 -1.49 5.98
CA PHE A 26 -3.67 -1.25 5.98
C PHE A 26 -3.95 0.03 6.76
N VAL A 27 -4.25 1.09 6.02
CA VAL A 27 -4.68 2.37 6.59
C VAL A 27 -6.21 2.42 6.69
N PRO A 28 -6.78 3.08 7.71
CA PRO A 28 -8.23 3.20 7.86
C PRO A 28 -8.87 4.04 6.74
N GLU A 29 -8.15 5.03 6.21
CA GLU A 29 -8.59 5.86 5.10
C GLU A 29 -7.41 6.26 4.21
N LEU A 30 -7.68 6.40 2.90
CA LEU A 30 -6.69 6.93 1.96
C LEU A 30 -6.70 8.47 2.00
N PRO A 31 -5.54 9.12 2.07
CA PRO A 31 -5.47 10.58 2.01
C PRO A 31 -6.01 11.08 0.67
N LYS A 32 -7.04 11.91 0.72
CA LYS A 32 -7.72 12.49 -0.43
C LYS A 32 -7.65 14.01 -0.38
N THR A 33 -7.64 14.64 -1.55
CA THR A 33 -7.85 16.09 -1.65
C THR A 33 -9.30 16.44 -1.36
N ILE A 34 -9.58 17.74 -1.17
CA ILE A 34 -10.93 18.30 -1.06
C ILE A 34 -11.82 17.89 -2.26
N SER A 35 -11.21 17.66 -3.42
CA SER A 35 -11.87 17.16 -4.65
C SER A 35 -11.99 15.63 -4.71
N GLY A 36 -11.62 14.89 -3.67
CA GLY A 36 -11.69 13.44 -3.60
C GLY A 36 -10.58 12.67 -4.34
N LYS A 37 -9.62 13.36 -4.97
CA LYS A 37 -8.49 12.71 -5.66
C LYS A 37 -7.46 12.22 -4.64
N ILE A 38 -6.91 11.02 -4.85
CA ILE A 38 -5.90 10.45 -3.96
C ILE A 38 -4.62 11.30 -3.96
N ARG A 39 -4.16 11.73 -2.78
CA ARG A 39 -2.92 12.49 -2.61
C ARG A 39 -1.73 11.55 -2.51
N ARG A 40 -1.11 11.25 -3.65
CA ARG A 40 0.07 10.36 -3.71
C ARG A 40 1.30 10.90 -2.98
N VAL A 41 1.43 12.23 -2.86
CA VAL A 41 2.56 12.88 -2.17
C VAL A 41 2.59 12.50 -0.69
N GLU A 42 1.45 12.61 -0.01
CA GLU A 42 1.34 12.26 1.41
C GLU A 42 1.60 10.78 1.65
N ILE A 43 1.15 9.90 0.75
CA ILE A 43 1.43 8.46 0.83
C ILE A 43 2.94 8.18 0.72
N ARG A 44 3.65 8.93 -0.13
CA ARG A 44 5.10 8.78 -0.28
C ARG A 44 5.83 9.28 0.97
N GLN A 45 5.45 10.45 1.49
CA GLN A 45 6.01 10.99 2.74
C GLN A 45 5.81 10.04 3.93
N HIS A 46 4.62 9.46 4.10
CA HIS A 46 4.35 8.49 5.17
C HIS A 46 5.20 7.21 5.05
N ASN A 47 5.58 6.81 3.83
CA ASN A 47 6.49 5.68 3.66
C ASN A 47 7.92 6.08 4.01
N ASP A 48 8.37 7.26 3.57
CA ASP A 48 9.73 7.75 3.80
C ASP A 48 9.98 7.99 5.31
N GLU A 49 9.04 8.62 6.03
CA GLU A 49 9.13 8.87 7.48
C GLU A 49 9.24 7.60 8.34
N LYS A 50 8.78 6.46 7.82
CA LYS A 50 8.85 5.17 8.51
C LYS A 50 10.16 4.41 8.28
N GLU A 51 10.95 4.77 7.26
CA GLU A 51 12.28 4.18 7.09
C GLU A 51 13.34 4.85 7.99
N ASP A 52 13.06 6.06 8.48
CA ASP A 52 13.99 6.86 9.31
C ASP A 52 13.86 6.63 10.84
N ASN A 53 12.96 5.75 11.30
CA ASN A 53 12.81 5.36 12.73
C ASN A 53 13.12 3.88 12.96
#